data_AF-A0A4Q3UH01-F1
#
_entry.id   AF-A0A4Q3UH01-F1
#
_cell.length_a   1.000
_cell.length_b   1.000
_cell.length_c   1.000
_cell.angle_alpha   90.00
_cell.angle_beta   90.00
_cell.angle_gamma   90.00
#
_symmetry.space_group_name_H-M   'P 1'
#
loop_
_entity.id
_entity.type
_entity.pdbx_description
1 polymer ?
#
loop_
_entity_poly.entity_id
_entity_poly.type
_entity_poly.pdbx_seq_one_letter_code
_entity_poly.pdbx_strand_id
1 'polypeptide(L)'
;GNSKHEKDTVMTPYDSIKYHKQLLQTSFAAMDPRTGEIKAWVGGINFKWFKYDHVTAKRQVGSVFKPLLYTLAVTDAGYTPSTYIPGGPLTLGGKTINTRGGTMANCLAWSVNGAAWHLMAVIGVKRTIEFAQQVGIKTKIPPYPSIALGSAEIPMLEMLQSFTMFPNKGYNTEPLYLTRIEDKNGNLVHEFPISQSKQVIGENDAFTMVKMMEGVVAMGTARRINSYKIPADKAGKTGTTNGNTDGWFIGYTPELLAGAWVGCEDPFIPIYTSNSGGSEMAAPSWGLFMQKVYADSKTGYGKTLKFEEPVELKNDPIYADANFENFLSKGDSLIIDDISNDASDFFGSDIKE
;
A
#
# COMPACT_ATOMS: atom_id res chain seq x y z
N GLY A 1 -3.55 -17.80 25.82
CA GLY A 1 -2.64 -17.05 26.71
C GLY A 1 -3.44 -16.40 27.81
N ASN A 2 -2.79 -15.98 28.90
CA ASN A 2 -3.41 -15.17 29.96
C ASN A 2 -3.78 -13.76 29.44
N SER A 3 -4.34 -12.89 30.30
CA SER A 3 -4.68 -11.50 29.94
C SER A 3 -3.49 -10.62 29.53
N LYS A 4 -2.26 -11.08 29.77
CA LYS A 4 -1.01 -10.43 29.34
C LYS A 4 -0.45 -11.00 28.03
N HIS A 5 -1.14 -11.96 27.42
CA HIS A 5 -0.64 -12.75 26.28
C HIS A 5 0.70 -13.45 26.55
N GLU A 6 1.01 -13.72 27.81
CA GLU A 6 2.22 -14.42 28.25
C GLU A 6 1.87 -15.87 28.66
N LYS A 7 2.81 -16.80 28.48
CA LYS A 7 2.70 -18.19 28.97
C LYS A 7 4.05 -18.60 29.54
N ASP A 8 4.09 -18.90 30.82
CA ASP A 8 5.28 -19.50 31.45
C ASP A 8 5.40 -20.95 30.99
N THR A 9 6.59 -21.32 30.49
CA THR A 9 6.86 -22.65 29.92
C THR A 9 8.35 -22.88 29.83
N VAL A 10 8.77 -24.15 29.93
CA VAL A 10 10.15 -24.56 29.68
C VAL A 10 10.27 -24.99 28.21
N MET A 11 11.30 -24.51 27.52
CA MET A 11 11.63 -24.89 26.14
C MET A 11 13.09 -25.26 26.05
N THR A 12 13.45 -26.17 25.13
CA THR A 12 14.85 -26.32 24.74
C THR A 12 15.34 -25.03 24.06
N PRO A 13 16.65 -24.75 24.02
CA PRO A 13 17.17 -23.58 23.29
C PRO A 13 16.70 -23.54 21.82
N TYR A 14 16.65 -24.70 21.16
CA TYR A 14 16.24 -24.81 19.77
C TYR A 14 14.74 -24.55 19.57
N ASP A 15 13.89 -25.11 20.43
CA ASP A 15 12.44 -24.87 20.38
C ASP A 15 12.11 -23.40 20.70
N SER A 16 12.85 -22.79 21.63
CA SER A 16 12.72 -21.37 21.94
C SER A 16 13.05 -20.50 20.73
N ILE A 17 14.15 -20.77 20.03
CA ILE A 17 14.50 -20.04 18.80
C ILE A 17 13.40 -20.21 17.76
N LYS A 18 12.98 -21.45 17.46
CA LYS A 18 11.91 -21.72 16.48
C LYS A 18 10.62 -20.98 16.83
N TYR A 19 10.19 -21.06 18.08
CA TYR A 19 8.97 -20.42 18.55
C TYR A 19 9.01 -18.92 18.31
N HIS A 20 10.06 -18.23 18.77
CA HIS A 20 10.16 -16.77 18.63
C HIS A 20 10.32 -16.33 17.18
N LYS A 21 11.04 -17.11 16.36
CA LYS A 21 11.27 -16.81 14.94
C LYS A 21 10.01 -16.98 14.08
N GLN A 22 9.06 -17.79 14.52
CA GLN A 22 7.78 -18.01 13.85
C GLN A 22 6.65 -17.10 14.34
N LEU A 23 6.91 -16.23 15.33
CA LEU A 23 5.92 -15.25 15.76
C LEU A 23 5.74 -14.19 14.68
N LEU A 24 4.50 -14.06 14.21
CA LEU A 24 4.11 -12.97 13.34
C LEU A 24 4.27 -11.65 14.08
N GLN A 25 5.07 -10.78 13.49
CA GLN A 25 5.21 -9.39 13.84
C GLN A 25 4.18 -8.55 13.08
N THR A 26 3.97 -7.33 13.54
CA THR A 26 3.12 -6.35 12.86
C THR A 26 3.66 -4.96 13.06
N SER A 27 3.46 -4.10 12.07
CA SER A 27 3.61 -2.66 12.21
C SER A 27 2.38 -1.93 11.70
N PHE A 28 2.18 -0.74 12.28
CA PHE A 28 1.13 0.17 11.88
C PHE A 28 1.60 1.60 12.04
N ALA A 29 1.34 2.44 11.04
CA ALA A 29 1.55 3.87 11.14
C ALA A 29 0.40 4.62 10.47
N ALA A 30 -0.02 5.74 11.07
CA ALA A 30 -1.03 6.64 10.51
C ALA A 30 -0.50 8.07 10.51
N MET A 31 -0.83 8.83 9.47
CA MET A 31 -0.39 10.21 9.29
C MET A 31 -1.47 11.06 8.60
N ASP A 32 -1.49 12.36 8.90
CA ASP A 32 -2.26 13.31 8.10
C ASP A 32 -1.51 13.52 6.76
N PRO A 33 -2.13 13.24 5.60
CA PRO A 33 -1.44 13.29 4.31
C PRO A 33 -1.14 14.73 3.83
N ARG A 34 -1.74 15.75 4.45
CA ARG A 34 -1.55 17.17 4.09
C ARG A 34 -0.43 17.82 4.88
N THR A 35 -0.30 17.46 6.14
CA THR A 35 0.70 18.05 7.06
C THR A 35 1.91 17.15 7.29
N GLY A 36 1.79 15.85 7.00
CA GLY A 36 2.83 14.87 7.27
C GLY A 36 2.84 14.37 8.71
N GLU A 37 2.06 14.99 9.62
CA GLU A 37 2.09 14.65 11.04
C GLU A 37 1.71 13.20 11.30
N ILE A 38 2.61 12.45 11.94
CA ILE A 38 2.36 11.10 12.41
C ILE A 38 1.37 11.15 13.58
N LYS A 39 0.27 10.39 13.45
CA LYS A 39 -0.82 10.30 14.44
C LYS A 39 -0.80 9.00 15.23
N ALA A 40 -0.25 7.93 14.65
CA ALA A 40 -0.08 6.65 15.33
C ALA A 40 1.18 5.96 14.84
N TRP A 41 1.87 5.26 15.74
CA TRP A 41 3.06 4.47 15.45
C TRP A 41 3.09 3.20 16.31
N VAL A 42 3.13 2.05 15.66
CA VAL A 42 3.23 0.74 16.30
C VAL A 42 4.33 -0.05 15.56
N GLY A 43 5.48 -0.21 16.19
CA GLY A 43 6.66 -0.85 15.60
C GLY A 43 6.72 -2.38 15.73
N GLY A 44 5.83 -2.99 16.51
CA GLY A 44 5.87 -4.43 16.82
C GLY A 44 4.72 -4.87 17.72
N ILE A 45 4.59 -6.18 17.93
CA ILE A 45 3.51 -6.77 18.73
C ILE A 45 3.66 -6.50 20.24
N ASN A 46 4.88 -6.31 20.74
CA ASN A 46 5.16 -6.05 22.14
C ASN A 46 6.57 -5.49 22.37
N PHE A 47 6.69 -4.21 22.71
CA PHE A 47 7.99 -3.53 22.89
C PHE A 47 8.85 -4.09 24.03
N LYS A 48 8.25 -4.72 25.05
CA LYS A 48 8.99 -5.34 26.16
C LYS A 48 9.89 -6.48 25.65
N TRP A 49 9.40 -7.22 24.66
CA TRP A 49 10.03 -8.44 24.15
C TRP A 49 10.64 -8.26 22.76
N PHE A 50 10.03 -7.44 21.91
CA PHE A 50 10.44 -7.18 20.53
C PHE A 50 10.68 -5.69 20.34
N LYS A 51 11.95 -5.29 20.33
CA LYS A 51 12.37 -3.88 20.21
C LYS A 51 12.61 -3.44 18.76
N TYR A 52 12.66 -4.38 17.83
CA TYR A 52 12.89 -4.08 16.42
C TYR A 52 11.65 -3.37 15.83
N ASP A 53 11.87 -2.20 15.24
CA ASP A 53 10.80 -1.36 14.73
C ASP A 53 10.50 -1.64 13.25
N HIS A 54 9.37 -2.30 13.02
CA HIS A 54 8.91 -2.69 11.69
C HIS A 54 8.28 -1.54 10.89
N VAL A 55 8.10 -0.35 11.45
CA VAL A 55 7.69 0.84 10.69
C VAL A 55 8.89 1.40 9.89
N THR A 56 10.09 1.31 10.44
CA THR A 56 11.34 1.78 9.81
C THR A 56 12.14 0.67 9.14
N ALA A 57 11.83 -0.58 9.43
CA ALA A 57 12.42 -1.74 8.77
C ALA A 57 12.11 -1.77 7.26
N LYS A 58 13.08 -2.22 6.47
CA LYS A 58 12.88 -2.51 5.05
C LYS A 58 12.22 -3.88 4.91
N ARG A 59 11.14 -3.93 4.13
CA ARG A 59 10.39 -5.15 3.84
C ARG A 59 9.95 -5.12 2.39
N GLN A 60 9.87 -6.29 1.76
CA GLN A 60 9.36 -6.38 0.39
C GLN A 60 7.93 -5.84 0.36
N VAL A 61 7.65 -4.90 -0.54
CA VAL A 61 6.36 -4.18 -0.53
C VAL A 61 5.27 -4.89 -1.34
N GLY A 62 5.66 -5.73 -2.29
CA GLY A 62 4.73 -6.43 -3.16
C GLY A 62 3.77 -5.47 -3.90
N SER A 63 2.52 -5.89 -4.03
CA SER A 63 1.53 -5.18 -4.84
C SER A 63 1.15 -3.76 -4.38
N VAL A 64 1.56 -3.29 -3.19
CA VAL A 64 1.38 -1.87 -2.81
C VAL A 64 2.28 -0.91 -3.61
N PHE A 65 3.25 -1.40 -4.39
CA PHE A 65 4.04 -0.58 -5.30
C PHE A 65 3.28 -0.20 -6.59
N LYS A 66 2.29 -1.02 -7.00
CA LYS A 66 1.57 -0.85 -8.27
C LYS A 66 0.95 0.54 -8.45
N PRO A 67 0.32 1.19 -7.45
CA PRO A 67 -0.23 2.54 -7.61
C PRO A 67 0.78 3.56 -8.15
N LEU A 68 2.06 3.46 -7.80
CA LEU A 68 3.10 4.35 -8.33
C LEU A 68 3.33 4.13 -9.82
N LEU A 69 3.38 2.87 -10.26
CA LEU A 69 3.51 2.52 -11.68
C LEU A 69 2.26 2.91 -12.48
N TYR A 70 1.08 2.71 -11.91
CA TYR A 70 -0.19 3.10 -12.54
C TYR A 70 -0.33 4.62 -12.64
N THR A 71 0.22 5.36 -11.67
CA THR A 71 0.27 6.83 -11.74
C THR A 71 1.07 7.27 -12.96
N LEU A 72 2.24 6.66 -13.20
CA LEU A 72 3.02 6.94 -14.42
C LEU A 72 2.30 6.56 -15.71
N ALA A 73 1.48 5.50 -15.70
CA ALA A 73 0.67 5.15 -16.86
C ALA A 73 -0.33 6.28 -17.18
N VAL A 74 -0.95 6.87 -16.14
CA VAL A 74 -1.86 8.01 -16.28
C VAL A 74 -1.12 9.26 -16.72
N THR A 75 -0.05 9.64 -16.01
CA THR A 75 0.64 10.93 -16.21
C THR A 75 1.54 10.98 -17.43
N ASP A 76 2.29 9.91 -17.72
CA ASP A 76 3.34 9.92 -18.73
C ASP A 76 2.91 9.21 -20.02
N ALA A 77 2.05 8.19 -19.92
CA ALA A 77 1.59 7.40 -21.07
C ALA A 77 0.17 7.76 -21.54
N GLY A 78 -0.54 8.63 -20.82
CA GLY A 78 -1.90 9.08 -21.16
C GLY A 78 -2.97 7.99 -21.03
N TYR A 79 -2.74 6.98 -20.19
CA TYR A 79 -3.71 5.90 -19.96
C TYR A 79 -4.85 6.43 -19.08
N THR A 80 -6.06 6.04 -19.40
CA THR A 80 -7.26 6.39 -18.62
C THR A 80 -7.74 5.16 -17.85
N PRO A 81 -8.64 5.32 -16.86
CA PRO A 81 -9.24 4.19 -16.14
C PRO A 81 -9.89 3.13 -17.05
N SER A 82 -10.37 3.54 -18.25
CA SER A 82 -11.01 2.68 -19.23
C SER A 82 -10.05 2.07 -20.25
N THR A 83 -8.79 2.51 -20.32
CA THR A 83 -7.78 1.93 -21.21
C THR A 83 -7.67 0.43 -20.95
N TYR A 84 -7.88 -0.36 -22.00
CA TYR A 84 -7.84 -1.82 -21.91
C TYR A 84 -6.39 -2.32 -22.02
N ILE A 85 -5.95 -3.08 -21.02
CA ILE A 85 -4.67 -3.77 -21.04
C ILE A 85 -4.91 -5.22 -21.48
N PRO A 86 -4.23 -5.70 -22.53
CA PRO A 86 -4.37 -7.08 -22.97
C PRO A 86 -3.82 -8.05 -21.92
N GLY A 87 -4.55 -9.14 -21.73
CA GLY A 87 -4.02 -10.33 -21.06
C GLY A 87 -3.18 -11.15 -22.02
N GLY A 88 -2.65 -12.27 -21.53
CA GLY A 88 -1.87 -13.21 -22.31
C GLY A 88 -0.75 -13.88 -21.52
N PRO A 89 0.08 -14.67 -22.20
CA PRO A 89 1.20 -15.34 -21.57
C PRO A 89 2.24 -14.32 -21.08
N LEU A 90 2.58 -14.42 -19.81
CA LEU A 90 3.62 -13.67 -19.14
C LEU A 90 4.71 -14.65 -18.72
N THR A 91 5.92 -14.50 -19.27
CA THR A 91 7.08 -15.28 -18.86
C THR A 91 7.97 -14.48 -17.93
N LEU A 92 8.17 -14.94 -16.69
CA LEU A 92 9.10 -14.38 -15.73
C LEU A 92 9.94 -15.50 -15.13
N GLY A 93 11.26 -15.29 -15.00
CA GLY A 93 12.21 -16.25 -14.42
C GLY A 93 12.09 -17.67 -14.99
N GLY A 94 11.79 -17.79 -16.29
CA GLY A 94 11.66 -19.07 -16.99
C GLY A 94 10.28 -19.74 -16.89
N LYS A 95 9.34 -19.22 -16.08
CA LYS A 95 7.96 -19.72 -16.03
C LYS A 95 7.01 -18.81 -16.79
N THR A 96 6.18 -19.41 -17.63
CA THR A 96 5.07 -18.73 -18.30
C THR A 96 3.76 -19.00 -17.56
N ILE A 97 3.03 -17.94 -17.22
CA ILE A 97 1.64 -18.06 -16.78
C ILE A 97 0.75 -17.27 -17.73
N ASN A 98 -0.52 -17.65 -17.85
CA ASN A 98 -1.50 -16.81 -18.53
C ASN A 98 -2.06 -15.78 -17.55
N THR A 99 -1.96 -14.52 -17.93
CA THR A 99 -2.49 -13.39 -17.17
C THR A 99 -3.76 -12.90 -17.84
N ARG A 100 -4.74 -12.50 -17.03
CA ARG A 100 -5.96 -11.89 -17.55
C ARG A 100 -5.73 -10.44 -17.97
N GLY A 101 -6.55 -9.96 -18.90
CA GLY A 101 -6.60 -8.55 -19.29
C GLY A 101 -7.74 -7.80 -18.59
N GLY A 102 -7.91 -6.54 -18.95
CA GLY A 102 -9.02 -5.71 -18.48
C GLY A 102 -8.69 -4.23 -18.53
N THR A 103 -9.68 -3.40 -18.21
CA THR A 103 -9.47 -1.96 -18.05
C THR A 103 -8.43 -1.68 -16.96
N MET A 104 -7.73 -0.55 -17.06
CA MET A 104 -6.78 -0.06 -16.05
C MET A 104 -7.36 -0.11 -14.63
N ALA A 105 -8.59 0.38 -14.46
CA ALA A 105 -9.30 0.35 -13.18
C ALA A 105 -9.49 -1.08 -12.65
N ASN A 106 -9.99 -1.99 -13.48
CA ASN A 106 -10.22 -3.38 -13.10
C ASN A 106 -8.90 -4.11 -12.80
N CYS A 107 -7.88 -3.89 -13.62
CA CYS A 107 -6.56 -4.48 -13.42
C CYS A 107 -5.92 -4.02 -12.10
N LEU A 108 -6.06 -2.74 -11.72
CA LEU A 108 -5.58 -2.26 -10.42
C LEU A 108 -6.40 -2.82 -9.26
N ALA A 109 -7.74 -2.79 -9.36
CA ALA A 109 -8.68 -3.26 -8.34
C ALA A 109 -8.36 -4.71 -7.90
N TRP A 110 -8.11 -5.57 -8.89
CA TRP A 110 -7.77 -6.97 -8.67
C TRP A 110 -6.28 -7.27 -8.67
N SER A 111 -5.44 -6.24 -8.76
CA SER A 111 -3.99 -6.34 -8.68
C SER A 111 -3.35 -7.29 -9.71
N VAL A 112 -3.79 -7.24 -10.96
CA VAL A 112 -3.32 -8.14 -12.03
C VAL A 112 -1.82 -7.95 -12.32
N ASN A 113 -1.03 -9.01 -12.16
CA ASN A 113 0.43 -8.98 -12.39
C ASN A 113 0.80 -8.73 -13.85
N GLY A 114 0.06 -9.32 -14.80
CA GLY A 114 0.24 -9.09 -16.24
C GLY A 114 0.12 -7.63 -16.63
N ALA A 115 -0.86 -6.92 -16.06
CA ALA A 115 -1.04 -5.51 -16.32
C ALA A 115 0.11 -4.67 -15.76
N ALA A 116 0.56 -4.93 -14.52
CA ALA A 116 1.73 -4.25 -13.97
C ALA A 116 2.99 -4.50 -14.81
N TRP A 117 3.19 -5.72 -15.31
CA TRP A 117 4.31 -6.03 -16.19
C TRP A 117 4.22 -5.31 -17.54
N HIS A 118 3.03 -5.28 -18.15
CA HIS A 118 2.78 -4.53 -19.37
C HIS A 118 3.11 -3.05 -19.20
N LEU A 119 2.61 -2.42 -18.12
CA LEU A 119 2.90 -1.02 -17.82
C LEU A 119 4.39 -0.78 -17.60
N MET A 120 5.10 -1.70 -16.93
CA MET A 120 6.55 -1.61 -16.77
C MET A 120 7.30 -1.64 -18.10
N ALA A 121 6.82 -2.42 -19.08
CA ALA A 121 7.40 -2.45 -20.42
C ALA A 121 7.17 -1.14 -21.19
N VAL A 122 6.04 -0.48 -20.98
CA VAL A 122 5.69 0.81 -21.60
C VAL A 122 6.46 1.97 -20.96
N ILE A 123 6.50 2.04 -19.63
CA ILE A 123 7.06 3.17 -18.86
C ILE A 123 8.58 3.04 -18.69
N GLY A 124 9.05 1.81 -18.48
CA GLY A 124 10.45 1.51 -18.22
C GLY A 124 10.86 1.63 -16.74
N VAL A 125 11.85 0.81 -16.39
CA VAL A 125 12.39 0.68 -15.02
C VAL A 125 12.99 1.99 -14.51
N LYS A 126 13.79 2.66 -15.34
CA LYS A 126 14.50 3.89 -14.97
C LYS A 126 13.51 4.98 -14.54
N ARG A 127 12.51 5.25 -15.37
CA ARG A 127 11.48 6.27 -15.09
C ARG A 127 10.66 5.92 -13.84
N THR A 128 10.35 4.63 -13.65
CA THR A 128 9.67 4.16 -12.44
C THR A 128 10.47 4.44 -11.17
N ILE A 129 11.79 4.21 -11.18
CA ILE A 129 12.66 4.50 -10.04
C ILE A 129 12.80 6.00 -9.79
N GLU A 130 12.96 6.79 -10.86
CA GLU A 130 13.02 8.26 -10.76
C GLU A 130 11.75 8.83 -10.12
N PHE A 131 10.58 8.32 -10.52
CA PHE A 131 9.32 8.73 -9.92
C PHE A 131 9.20 8.29 -8.45
N ALA A 132 9.58 7.05 -8.13
CA ALA A 132 9.60 6.57 -6.75
C ALA A 132 10.46 7.47 -5.84
N GLN A 133 11.65 7.89 -6.32
CA GLN A 133 12.51 8.84 -5.62
C GLN A 133 11.85 10.23 -5.50
N GLN A 134 11.19 10.71 -6.56
CA GLN A 134 10.47 11.99 -6.58
C GLN A 134 9.35 12.05 -5.52
N VAL A 135 8.71 10.91 -5.22
CA VAL A 135 7.63 10.80 -4.22
C VAL A 135 8.11 10.36 -2.83
N GLY A 136 9.42 10.47 -2.55
CA GLY A 136 9.98 10.30 -1.21
C GLY A 136 10.53 8.92 -0.87
N ILE A 137 10.62 8.00 -1.84
CA ILE A 137 11.29 6.70 -1.62
C ILE A 137 12.81 6.91 -1.74
N LYS A 138 13.42 7.20 -0.60
CA LYS A 138 14.88 7.43 -0.45
C LYS A 138 15.67 6.13 -0.54
N THR A 139 15.03 5.00 -0.20
CA THR A 139 15.65 3.68 -0.29
C THR A 139 16.06 3.36 -1.73
N LYS A 140 17.27 2.84 -1.90
CA LYS A 140 17.79 2.44 -3.21
C LYS A 140 16.98 1.26 -3.77
N ILE A 141 16.25 1.51 -4.84
CA ILE A 141 15.47 0.48 -5.56
C ILE A 141 16.38 -0.26 -6.56
N PRO A 142 16.40 -1.60 -6.56
CA PRO A 142 17.10 -2.37 -7.59
C PRO A 142 16.53 -2.11 -9.00
N PRO A 143 17.37 -1.86 -10.03
CA PRO A 143 16.92 -1.51 -11.37
C PRO A 143 16.50 -2.74 -12.20
N TYR A 144 15.53 -3.50 -11.70
CA TYR A 144 14.99 -4.68 -12.36
C TYR A 144 13.51 -4.53 -12.68
N PRO A 145 13.00 -5.06 -13.81
CA PRO A 145 11.57 -5.02 -14.14
C PRO A 145 10.66 -5.64 -13.07
N SER A 146 11.18 -6.56 -12.25
CA SER A 146 10.46 -7.17 -11.12
C SER A 146 9.94 -6.17 -10.09
N ILE A 147 10.41 -4.91 -10.09
CA ILE A 147 9.85 -3.86 -9.22
C ILE A 147 8.39 -3.57 -9.56
N ALA A 148 7.92 -3.87 -10.78
CA ALA A 148 6.51 -3.79 -11.15
C ALA A 148 5.60 -4.61 -10.23
N LEU A 149 6.15 -5.67 -9.64
CA LEU A 149 5.47 -6.59 -8.72
C LEU A 149 5.87 -6.33 -7.25
N GLY A 150 6.64 -5.27 -7.00
CA GLY A 150 7.07 -4.85 -5.65
C GLY A 150 8.16 -5.72 -5.03
N SER A 151 9.14 -6.16 -5.83
CA SER A 151 10.34 -6.86 -5.32
C SER A 151 11.32 -5.97 -4.53
N ALA A 152 11.08 -4.66 -4.46
CA ALA A 152 11.89 -3.75 -3.67
C ALA A 152 11.54 -3.83 -2.18
N GLU A 153 12.55 -3.74 -1.32
CA GLU A 153 12.38 -3.64 0.12
C GLU A 153 12.37 -2.17 0.54
N ILE A 154 11.23 -1.67 1.02
CA ILE A 154 11.05 -0.24 1.33
C ILE A 154 10.41 -0.10 2.72
N PRO A 155 10.84 0.88 3.55
CA PRO A 155 10.21 1.14 4.84
C PRO A 155 8.75 1.61 4.71
N MET A 156 7.93 1.29 5.71
CA MET A 156 6.51 1.71 5.75
C MET A 156 6.37 3.23 5.63
N LEU A 157 7.21 4.00 6.32
CA LEU A 157 7.15 5.47 6.26
C LEU A 157 7.39 6.02 4.84
N GLU A 158 8.36 5.47 4.11
CA GLU A 158 8.64 5.91 2.74
C GLU A 158 7.46 5.55 1.81
N MET A 159 6.85 4.38 2.02
CA MET A 159 5.63 4.00 1.30
C MET A 159 4.46 4.93 1.66
N LEU A 160 4.27 5.29 2.94
CA LEU A 160 3.22 6.24 3.33
C LEU A 160 3.45 7.62 2.70
N GLN A 161 4.69 8.13 2.73
CA GLN A 161 5.03 9.36 2.03
C GLN A 161 4.62 9.30 0.55
N SER A 162 4.96 8.21 -0.14
CA SER A 162 4.63 8.05 -1.56
C SER A 162 3.12 8.05 -1.85
N PHE A 163 2.29 7.73 -0.86
CA PHE A 163 0.83 7.70 -0.98
C PHE A 163 0.17 9.03 -0.60
N THR A 164 0.85 9.99 0.03
CA THR A 164 0.20 11.24 0.47
C THR A 164 -0.40 12.01 -0.71
N MET A 165 0.22 11.93 -1.89
CA MET A 165 -0.23 12.64 -3.09
C MET A 165 -1.65 12.30 -3.51
N PHE A 166 -2.16 11.10 -3.18
CA PHE A 166 -3.50 10.69 -3.61
C PHE A 166 -4.61 11.45 -2.86
N PRO A 167 -4.74 11.35 -1.52
CA PRO A 167 -5.71 12.16 -0.78
C PRO A 167 -5.34 13.66 -0.74
N ASN A 168 -4.08 14.02 -0.99
CA ASN A 168 -3.59 15.40 -0.97
C ASN A 168 -3.48 16.04 -2.36
N LYS A 169 -4.39 15.71 -3.29
CA LYS A 169 -4.57 16.46 -4.55
C LYS A 169 -3.29 16.61 -5.39
N GLY A 170 -2.44 15.58 -5.39
CA GLY A 170 -1.19 15.54 -6.14
C GLY A 170 0.04 16.05 -5.38
N TYR A 171 -0.10 16.45 -4.12
CA TYR A 171 0.99 16.93 -3.29
C TYR A 171 1.63 15.85 -2.42
N ASN A 172 2.94 15.65 -2.58
CA ASN A 172 3.75 14.80 -1.72
C ASN A 172 4.18 15.55 -0.45
N THR A 173 3.97 14.95 0.72
CA THR A 173 4.25 15.56 2.01
C THR A 173 5.11 14.63 2.86
N GLU A 174 6.25 15.12 3.34
CA GLU A 174 7.19 14.32 4.14
C GLU A 174 6.63 14.03 5.55
N PRO A 175 6.74 12.78 6.06
CA PRO A 175 6.31 12.44 7.42
C PRO A 175 7.03 13.25 8.50
N LEU A 176 6.27 13.74 9.48
CA LEU A 176 6.72 14.57 10.59
C LEU A 176 6.32 13.94 11.93
N TYR A 177 7.29 13.56 12.75
CA TYR A 177 7.06 12.97 14.08
C TYR A 177 7.57 13.84 15.24
N LEU A 178 8.26 14.95 14.95
CA LEU A 178 8.76 15.90 15.92
C LEU A 178 8.39 17.31 15.45
N THR A 179 7.52 18.00 16.19
CA THR A 179 6.97 19.31 15.79
C THR A 179 7.67 20.48 16.47
N ARG A 180 8.06 20.33 17.74
CA ARG A 180 8.80 21.35 18.49
C ARG A 180 9.60 20.75 19.64
N ILE A 181 10.63 21.47 20.05
CA ILE A 181 11.43 21.20 21.25
C ILE A 181 11.33 22.43 22.15
N GLU A 182 10.93 22.21 23.41
CA GLU A 182 10.82 23.26 24.43
C GLU A 182 11.72 22.90 25.62
N ASP A 183 12.23 23.92 26.31
CA ASP A 183 12.93 23.73 27.58
C ASP A 183 11.92 23.51 28.74
N LYS A 184 12.44 23.20 29.93
CA LYS A 184 11.62 22.98 31.14
C LYS A 184 10.79 24.20 31.59
N ASN A 185 11.13 25.40 31.10
CA ASN A 185 10.44 26.64 31.40
C ASN A 185 9.40 27.00 30.31
N GLY A 186 9.25 26.18 29.27
CA GLY A 186 8.36 26.42 28.14
C GLY A 186 8.96 27.33 27.07
N ASN A 187 10.27 27.64 27.11
CA ASN A 187 10.89 28.41 26.04
C ASN A 187 11.10 27.52 24.81
N LEU A 188 10.67 28.00 23.64
CA LEU A 188 10.87 27.31 22.37
C LEU A 188 12.36 27.25 22.02
N VAL A 189 12.90 26.05 21.89
CA VAL A 189 14.28 25.79 21.45
C VAL A 189 14.33 25.59 19.94
N HIS A 190 13.36 24.85 19.40
CA HIS A 190 13.27 24.59 17.97
C HIS A 190 11.82 24.31 17.57
N GLU A 191 11.42 24.75 16.39
CA GLU A 191 10.15 24.43 15.77
C GLU A 191 10.43 23.80 14.41
N PHE A 192 9.85 22.64 14.17
CA PHE A 192 9.91 21.95 12.89
C PHE A 192 8.70 22.37 12.08
N PRO A 193 8.87 23.13 10.99
CA PRO A 193 7.74 23.56 10.18
C PRO A 193 7.05 22.34 9.57
N ILE A 194 5.74 22.48 9.33
CA ILE A 194 4.98 21.50 8.54
C ILE A 194 5.73 21.26 7.23
N SER A 195 5.98 19.99 6.91
CA SER A 195 6.82 19.57 5.79
C SER A 195 6.44 20.27 4.50
N GLN A 196 7.44 20.73 3.76
CA GLN A 196 7.20 21.35 2.45
C GLN A 196 6.50 20.35 1.54
N SER A 197 5.26 20.68 1.18
CA SER A 197 4.47 19.87 0.27
C SER A 197 4.88 20.19 -1.16
N LYS A 198 5.29 19.18 -1.95
CA LYS A 198 5.67 19.35 -3.35
C LYS A 198 4.60 18.73 -4.23
N GLN A 199 4.06 19.50 -5.18
CA GLN A 199 3.20 18.92 -6.21
C GLN A 199 4.03 17.99 -7.11
N VAL A 200 3.65 16.73 -7.18
CA VAL A 200 4.34 15.67 -7.94
C VAL A 200 3.52 15.14 -9.11
N ILE A 201 2.19 15.29 -9.06
CA ILE A 201 1.24 14.96 -10.13
C ILE A 201 0.11 16.01 -10.16
N GLY A 202 -0.65 16.06 -11.26
CA GLY A 202 -1.81 16.94 -11.39
C GLY A 202 -2.96 16.53 -10.45
N GLU A 203 -3.82 17.48 -10.09
CA GLU A 203 -4.98 17.21 -9.23
C GLU A 203 -5.97 16.24 -9.91
N ASN A 204 -6.17 16.36 -11.23
CA ASN A 204 -6.97 15.42 -12.04
C ASN A 204 -6.42 13.99 -12.00
N ASP A 205 -5.10 13.84 -12.12
CA ASP A 205 -4.44 12.52 -12.11
C ASP A 205 -4.50 11.89 -10.71
N ALA A 206 -4.29 12.70 -9.67
CA ALA A 206 -4.44 12.26 -8.28
C ALA A 206 -5.86 11.77 -8.01
N PHE A 207 -6.88 12.53 -8.41
CA PHE A 207 -8.28 12.13 -8.26
C PHE A 207 -8.62 10.87 -9.08
N THR A 208 -8.10 10.75 -10.30
CA THR A 208 -8.23 9.55 -11.14
C THR A 208 -7.67 8.32 -10.42
N MET A 209 -6.47 8.43 -9.85
CA MET A 209 -5.86 7.36 -9.06
C MET A 209 -6.65 7.05 -7.79
N VAL A 210 -7.19 8.06 -7.11
CA VAL A 210 -8.11 7.87 -5.97
C VAL A 210 -9.29 7.01 -6.38
N LYS A 211 -9.97 7.34 -7.48
CA LYS A 211 -11.13 6.58 -7.97
C LYS A 211 -10.78 5.14 -8.34
N MET A 212 -9.64 4.92 -8.97
CA MET A 212 -9.16 3.55 -9.26
C MET A 212 -8.85 2.76 -7.97
N MET A 213 -8.30 3.41 -6.93
CA MET A 213 -8.04 2.80 -5.63
C MET A 213 -9.29 2.63 -4.76
N GLU A 214 -10.34 3.45 -4.93
CA GLU A 214 -11.68 3.15 -4.40
C GLU A 214 -12.21 1.86 -4.99
N GLY A 215 -11.95 1.56 -6.28
CA GLY A 215 -12.28 0.28 -6.91
C GLY A 215 -11.65 -0.94 -6.24
N VAL A 216 -10.42 -0.80 -5.73
CA VAL A 216 -9.74 -1.86 -4.96
C VAL A 216 -10.53 -2.21 -3.69
N VAL A 217 -11.12 -1.20 -3.03
CA VAL A 217 -11.91 -1.34 -1.81
C VAL A 217 -13.36 -1.70 -2.11
N ALA A 218 -13.96 -1.17 -3.18
CA ALA A 218 -15.36 -1.39 -3.52
C ALA A 218 -15.62 -2.83 -3.97
N MET A 219 -14.81 -3.33 -4.90
CA MET A 219 -15.02 -4.66 -5.51
C MET A 219 -13.77 -5.55 -5.47
N GLY A 220 -12.59 -4.95 -5.39
CA GLY A 220 -11.32 -5.64 -5.63
C GLY A 220 -10.75 -6.38 -4.43
N THR A 221 -9.42 -6.47 -4.42
CA THR A 221 -8.65 -7.21 -3.42
C THR A 221 -8.86 -6.74 -1.98
N ALA A 222 -9.29 -5.49 -1.75
CA ALA A 222 -9.53 -4.93 -0.42
C ALA A 222 -11.02 -4.88 -0.02
N ARG A 223 -11.92 -5.58 -0.73
CA ARG A 223 -13.37 -5.56 -0.48
C ARG A 223 -13.79 -5.82 0.97
N ARG A 224 -12.98 -6.56 1.74
CA ARG A 224 -13.17 -6.81 3.18
C ARG A 224 -13.31 -5.51 3.98
N ILE A 225 -12.66 -4.44 3.55
CA ILE A 225 -12.73 -3.15 4.23
C ILE A 225 -14.18 -2.60 4.30
N ASN A 226 -15.07 -2.99 3.39
CA ASN A 226 -16.48 -2.59 3.44
C ASN A 226 -17.27 -3.17 4.63
N SER A 227 -16.73 -4.18 5.32
CA SER A 227 -17.34 -4.72 6.55
C SER A 227 -17.17 -3.81 7.78
N TYR A 228 -16.26 -2.83 7.72
CA TYR A 228 -16.02 -1.88 8.79
C TYR A 228 -16.88 -0.63 8.64
N LYS A 229 -17.42 -0.13 9.75
CA LYS A 229 -18.30 1.05 9.81
C LYS A 229 -17.49 2.34 9.72
N ILE A 230 -16.99 2.63 8.52
CA ILE A 230 -16.23 3.85 8.20
C ILE A 230 -17.14 4.74 7.34
N PRO A 231 -17.54 5.93 7.82
CA PRO A 231 -18.51 6.79 7.12
C PRO A 231 -17.90 7.61 5.97
N ALA A 232 -16.58 7.67 5.88
CA ALA A 232 -15.86 8.38 4.83
C ALA A 232 -15.60 7.48 3.61
N ASP A 233 -15.44 8.10 2.45
CA ASP A 233 -14.82 7.53 1.26
C ASP A 233 -13.47 6.92 1.63
N LYS A 234 -13.15 5.80 0.99
CA LYS A 234 -12.02 4.97 1.35
C LYS A 234 -11.41 4.32 0.13
N ALA A 235 -10.10 4.50 0.01
CA ALA A 235 -9.29 3.98 -1.07
C ALA A 235 -8.04 3.33 -0.49
N GLY A 236 -7.44 2.41 -1.23
CA GLY A 236 -6.19 1.78 -0.79
C GLY A 236 -5.73 0.64 -1.67
N LYS A 237 -4.66 -0.01 -1.23
CA LYS A 237 -4.05 -1.12 -1.94
C LYS A 237 -3.54 -2.19 -0.97
N THR A 238 -3.83 -3.44 -1.31
CA THR A 238 -3.22 -4.63 -0.70
C THR A 238 -1.85 -4.90 -1.30
N GLY A 239 -0.94 -5.40 -0.48
CA GLY A 239 0.34 -5.97 -0.91
C GLY A 239 0.47 -7.37 -0.35
N THR A 240 0.80 -8.30 -1.23
CA THR A 240 1.21 -9.65 -0.87
C THR A 240 2.54 -9.89 -1.56
N THR A 241 3.51 -10.43 -0.82
CA THR A 241 4.84 -10.74 -1.35
C THR A 241 4.97 -12.21 -1.73
N ASN A 242 6.06 -12.50 -2.42
CA ASN A 242 6.37 -13.85 -2.90
C ASN A 242 6.54 -14.79 -1.70
N GLY A 243 5.96 -16.00 -1.80
CA GLY A 243 6.05 -16.98 -0.71
C GLY A 243 5.24 -16.61 0.53
N ASN A 244 4.36 -15.60 0.46
CA ASN A 244 3.50 -15.17 1.56
C ASN A 244 4.28 -14.78 2.83
N THR A 245 5.40 -14.07 2.69
CA THR A 245 6.25 -13.65 3.82
C THR A 245 5.74 -12.36 4.46
N ASP A 246 5.13 -11.48 3.66
CA ASP A 246 4.68 -10.15 4.06
C ASP A 246 3.27 -9.87 3.53
N GLY A 247 2.38 -9.49 4.45
CA GLY A 247 1.07 -8.92 4.15
C GLY A 247 1.08 -7.43 4.43
N TRP A 248 0.70 -6.63 3.43
CA TRP A 248 0.58 -5.17 3.51
C TRP A 248 -0.82 -4.69 3.19
N PHE A 249 -1.21 -3.59 3.82
CA PHE A 249 -2.30 -2.75 3.35
C PHE A 249 -1.96 -1.29 3.60
N ILE A 250 -2.03 -0.46 2.55
CA ILE A 250 -1.94 0.99 2.66
C ILE A 250 -3.26 1.54 2.15
N GLY A 251 -3.95 2.29 3.01
CA GLY A 251 -5.24 2.86 2.69
C GLY A 251 -5.42 4.24 3.30
N TYR A 252 -6.34 5.00 2.74
CA TYR A 252 -6.59 6.37 3.16
C TYR A 252 -8.06 6.76 2.98
N THR A 253 -8.44 7.73 3.78
CA THR A 253 -9.62 8.57 3.62
C THR A 253 -9.15 9.97 3.21
N PRO A 254 -10.05 10.95 2.99
CA PRO A 254 -9.62 12.33 2.68
C PRO A 254 -8.73 12.98 3.76
N GLU A 255 -8.85 12.56 5.02
CA GLU A 255 -8.19 13.21 6.17
C GLU A 255 -7.05 12.40 6.78
N LEU A 256 -7.00 11.08 6.53
CA LEU A 256 -6.06 10.20 7.23
C LEU A 256 -5.55 9.09 6.31
N LEU A 257 -4.24 8.93 6.28
CA LEU A 257 -3.52 7.89 5.56
C LEU A 257 -2.90 6.94 6.59
N ALA A 258 -3.03 5.63 6.39
CA ALA A 258 -2.41 4.65 7.26
C ALA A 258 -1.96 3.39 6.53
N GLY A 259 -0.92 2.76 7.07
CA GLY A 259 -0.32 1.54 6.59
C GLY A 259 -0.28 0.49 7.69
N ALA A 260 -0.49 -0.76 7.30
CA ALA A 260 -0.35 -1.93 8.15
C ALA A 260 0.53 -2.96 7.44
N TRP A 261 1.38 -3.64 8.21
CA TRP A 261 2.18 -4.76 7.78
C TRP A 261 2.09 -5.90 8.79
N VAL A 262 2.15 -7.14 8.30
CA VAL A 262 2.26 -8.35 9.10
C VAL A 262 3.22 -9.30 8.39
N GLY A 263 4.16 -9.86 9.15
CA GLY A 263 5.14 -10.82 8.62
C GLY A 263 6.01 -11.40 9.73
N CYS A 264 6.86 -12.38 9.42
CA CYS A 264 7.88 -12.85 10.35
C CYS A 264 9.04 -11.84 10.43
N GLU A 265 9.76 -11.82 11.56
CA GLU A 265 10.97 -10.98 11.67
C GLU A 265 12.00 -11.38 10.60
N ASP A 266 12.23 -12.67 10.40
CA ASP A 266 13.07 -13.16 9.31
C ASP A 266 12.28 -13.24 8.00
N PRO A 267 12.66 -12.46 6.97
CA PRO A 267 11.86 -12.26 5.76
C PRO A 267 11.78 -13.51 4.87
N PHE A 268 12.60 -14.52 5.11
CA PHE A 268 12.56 -15.78 4.36
C PHE A 268 11.58 -16.80 4.94
N ILE A 269 10.96 -16.52 6.09
CA ILE A 269 9.99 -17.44 6.71
C ILE A 269 8.60 -17.19 6.11
N PRO A 270 8.09 -18.13 5.30
CA PRO A 270 6.78 -18.02 4.65
C PRO A 270 5.62 -18.29 5.63
N ILE A 271 4.47 -17.70 5.34
CA ILE A 271 3.25 -17.84 6.15
C ILE A 271 2.29 -18.77 5.41
N TYR A 272 2.41 -20.07 5.69
CA TYR A 272 1.65 -21.12 5.01
C TYR A 272 0.22 -21.29 5.52
N THR A 273 -0.63 -20.31 5.30
CA THR A 273 -2.08 -20.47 5.44
C THR A 273 -2.75 -20.13 4.12
N SER A 274 -3.82 -20.85 3.77
CA SER A 274 -4.57 -20.62 2.52
C SER A 274 -5.19 -19.22 2.42
N ASN A 275 -5.14 -18.44 3.50
CA ASN A 275 -5.67 -17.09 3.66
C ASN A 275 -4.55 -16.10 4.07
N SER A 276 -3.31 -16.33 3.67
CA SER A 276 -2.18 -15.43 3.96
C SER A 276 -2.02 -14.39 2.85
N GLY A 277 -2.20 -13.11 3.17
CA GLY A 277 -1.95 -12.01 2.24
C GLY A 277 -2.31 -10.65 2.86
N GLY A 278 -2.12 -9.58 2.09
CA GLY A 278 -2.40 -8.22 2.57
C GLY A 278 -3.86 -7.99 3.00
N SER A 279 -4.83 -8.62 2.33
CA SER A 279 -6.26 -8.44 2.62
C SER A 279 -6.70 -9.11 3.93
N GLU A 280 -6.12 -10.26 4.25
CA GLU A 280 -6.47 -11.06 5.42
C GLU A 280 -5.64 -10.69 6.64
N MET A 281 -4.36 -10.37 6.44
CA MET A 281 -3.41 -10.16 7.53
C MET A 281 -3.32 -8.70 7.96
N ALA A 282 -3.21 -7.76 7.01
CA ALA A 282 -2.90 -6.35 7.30
C ALA A 282 -4.13 -5.43 7.23
N ALA A 283 -5.00 -5.61 6.24
CA ALA A 283 -6.18 -4.77 6.05
C ALA A 283 -7.13 -4.73 7.28
N PRO A 284 -7.30 -5.80 8.08
CA PRO A 284 -8.13 -5.72 9.29
C PRO A 284 -7.64 -4.72 10.32
N SER A 285 -6.32 -4.60 10.53
CA SER A 285 -5.75 -3.61 11.46
C SER A 285 -6.11 -2.18 11.04
N TRP A 286 -6.05 -1.91 9.74
CA TRP A 286 -6.47 -0.63 9.18
C TRP A 286 -7.96 -0.37 9.36
N GLY A 287 -8.81 -1.36 9.02
CA GLY A 287 -10.27 -1.23 9.13
C GLY A 287 -10.75 -1.01 10.56
N LEU A 288 -10.19 -1.75 11.52
CA LEU A 288 -10.47 -1.60 12.95
C LEU A 288 -10.01 -0.24 13.49
N PHE A 289 -8.82 0.21 13.09
CA PHE A 289 -8.29 1.51 13.48
C PHE A 289 -9.18 2.65 12.96
N MET A 290 -9.45 2.67 11.66
CA MET A 290 -10.29 3.71 11.05
C MET A 290 -11.69 3.72 11.64
N GLN A 291 -12.32 2.55 11.83
CA GLN A 291 -13.64 2.46 12.47
C GLN A 291 -13.64 3.08 13.87
N LYS A 292 -12.59 2.86 14.68
CA LYS A 292 -12.48 3.46 16.01
C LYS A 292 -12.25 4.96 15.94
N VAL A 293 -11.39 5.43 15.02
CA VAL A 293 -11.13 6.86 14.81
C VAL A 293 -12.43 7.59 14.48
N TYR A 294 -13.19 7.12 13.48
CA TYR A 294 -14.43 7.77 13.06
C TYR A 294 -15.61 7.59 14.04
N ALA A 295 -15.55 6.60 14.93
CA ALA A 295 -16.56 6.43 15.98
C ALA A 295 -16.31 7.32 17.21
N ASP A 296 -15.08 7.82 17.40
CA ASP A 296 -14.72 8.67 18.54
C ASP A 296 -14.67 10.15 18.13
N SER A 297 -15.68 10.90 18.55
CA SER A 297 -15.80 12.34 18.27
C SER A 297 -14.65 13.17 18.84
N LYS A 298 -13.89 12.67 19.82
CA LYS A 298 -12.72 13.35 20.38
C LYS A 298 -11.55 13.42 19.43
N THR A 299 -11.51 12.56 18.41
CA THR A 299 -10.41 12.53 17.44
C THR A 299 -10.48 13.70 16.45
N GLY A 300 -11.66 14.32 16.29
CA GLY A 300 -11.87 15.45 15.39
C GLY A 300 -11.89 15.09 13.89
N TYR A 301 -11.81 13.80 13.53
CA TYR A 301 -11.97 13.31 12.17
C TYR A 301 -13.45 13.18 11.79
N GLY A 302 -13.74 13.20 10.48
CA GLY A 302 -15.11 13.19 9.94
C GLY A 302 -15.60 14.55 9.46
N LYS A 303 -14.71 15.55 9.32
CA LYS A 303 -15.08 16.86 8.76
C LYS A 303 -15.17 16.78 7.24
N THR A 304 -14.25 16.04 6.63
CA THR A 304 -14.27 15.73 5.20
C THR A 304 -14.49 14.23 5.00
N LEU A 305 -15.68 13.88 4.53
CA LEU A 305 -16.08 12.48 4.30
C LEU A 305 -15.87 12.03 2.86
N LYS A 306 -15.71 12.95 1.90
CA LYS A 306 -15.60 12.61 0.48
C LYS A 306 -14.32 13.14 -0.12
N PHE A 307 -13.79 12.42 -1.09
CA PHE A 307 -12.73 12.97 -1.94
C PHE A 307 -13.31 14.06 -2.83
N GLU A 308 -12.71 15.25 -2.80
CA GLU A 308 -13.18 16.39 -3.59
C GLU A 308 -12.85 16.20 -5.08
N GLU A 309 -13.88 16.29 -5.93
CA GLU A 309 -13.71 16.26 -7.38
C GLU A 309 -13.09 17.58 -7.88
N PRO A 310 -12.02 17.54 -8.70
CA PRO A 310 -11.40 18.74 -9.24
C PRO A 310 -12.33 19.46 -10.22
N VAL A 311 -12.40 20.79 -10.15
CA VAL A 311 -13.29 21.60 -10.99
C VAL A 311 -12.99 21.44 -12.49
N GLU A 312 -11.71 21.24 -12.83
CA GLU A 312 -11.23 21.15 -14.21
C GLU A 312 -11.46 19.78 -14.85
N LEU A 313 -11.75 18.74 -14.05
CA LEU A 313 -11.92 17.36 -14.53
C LEU A 313 -13.03 17.24 -15.59
N LYS A 314 -14.10 18.03 -15.44
CA LYS A 314 -15.23 18.07 -16.39
C LYS A 314 -14.88 18.69 -17.74
N ASN A 315 -13.81 19.47 -17.80
CA ASN A 315 -13.37 20.19 -18.98
C ASN A 315 -12.15 19.54 -19.64
N ASP A 316 -11.52 18.57 -18.98
CA ASP A 316 -10.37 17.85 -19.50
C ASP A 316 -10.82 16.83 -20.57
N PRO A 317 -10.41 16.97 -21.84
CA PRO A 317 -10.83 16.07 -22.91
C PRO A 317 -10.44 14.60 -22.67
N ILE A 318 -9.39 14.35 -21.86
CA ILE A 318 -8.95 13.00 -21.51
C ILE A 318 -9.93 12.33 -20.55
N TYR A 319 -10.59 13.12 -19.70
CA TYR A 319 -11.48 12.66 -18.63
C TYR A 319 -12.96 13.03 -18.81
N ALA A 320 -13.30 13.80 -19.85
CA ALA A 320 -14.66 14.26 -20.13
C ALA A 320 -15.67 13.11 -20.28
N ASP A 321 -15.22 11.95 -20.77
CA ASP A 321 -16.02 10.73 -20.93
C ASP A 321 -15.80 9.69 -19.80
N ALA A 322 -14.95 10.00 -18.81
CA ALA A 322 -14.65 9.09 -17.71
C ALA A 322 -15.83 9.02 -16.74
N ASN A 323 -16.76 8.09 -17.00
CA ASN A 323 -17.84 7.81 -16.07
C ASN A 323 -17.34 6.96 -14.89
N PHE A 324 -16.82 7.63 -13.86
CA PHE A 324 -16.21 6.99 -12.70
C PHE A 324 -17.14 6.03 -11.93
N GLU A 325 -18.46 6.23 -11.99
CA GLU A 325 -19.44 5.30 -11.38
C GLU A 325 -19.58 3.99 -12.17
N ASN A 326 -19.39 4.03 -13.49
CA ASN A 326 -19.48 2.83 -14.34
C ASN A 326 -18.28 1.89 -14.17
N PHE A 327 -17.10 2.41 -13.82
CA PHE A 327 -15.91 1.56 -13.56
C PHE A 327 -16.05 0.76 -12.26
N LEU A 328 -16.85 1.24 -11.29
CA LEU A 328 -17.11 0.55 -10.03
C LEU A 328 -18.20 -0.54 -10.15
N SER A 329 -18.97 -0.54 -11.24
CA SER A 329 -20.12 -1.43 -11.44
C SER A 329 -19.95 -2.46 -12.56
N LYS A 330 -19.10 -2.19 -13.57
CA LYS A 330 -18.78 -3.14 -14.63
C LYS A 330 -17.63 -4.06 -14.22
N GLY A 331 -17.98 -5.14 -13.51
CA GLY A 331 -17.16 -6.34 -13.53
C GLY A 331 -17.25 -6.94 -14.93
N ASP A 332 -16.32 -6.56 -15.82
CA ASP A 332 -16.20 -7.22 -17.12
C ASP A 332 -15.96 -8.70 -16.85
N SER A 333 -16.99 -9.49 -17.15
CA SER A 333 -17.03 -10.92 -16.97
C SER A 333 -16.17 -11.56 -18.05
N LEU A 334 -14.86 -11.59 -17.83
CA LEU A 334 -13.93 -12.37 -18.63
C LEU A 334 -13.03 -13.18 -17.69
N ILE A 335 -13.43 -14.44 -17.54
CA ILE A 335 -12.73 -15.56 -16.90
C ILE A 335 -12.37 -15.29 -15.43
N ILE A 336 -13.29 -15.69 -14.55
CA ILE A 336 -12.96 -16.04 -13.17
C ILE A 336 -12.19 -17.35 -13.25
N ASP A 337 -10.88 -17.30 -13.09
CA ASP A 337 -10.15 -18.39 -12.46
C ASP A 337 -9.52 -17.85 -11.18
N ASP A 338 -10.01 -18.41 -10.06
CA ASP A 338 -9.33 -18.46 -8.78
C ASP A 338 -7.95 -19.07 -9.01
N ILE A 339 -6.88 -18.28 -9.02
CA ILE A 339 -5.58 -18.63 -8.43
C ILE A 339 -4.86 -17.29 -8.16
N SER A 340 -4.45 -17.09 -6.91
CA SER A 340 -3.44 -16.13 -6.50
C SER A 340 -2.11 -16.45 -7.22
N ASN A 341 -1.94 -15.96 -8.45
CA ASN A 341 -0.69 -16.12 -9.19
C ASN A 341 0.34 -15.13 -8.64
N ASP A 342 0.92 -15.49 -7.50
CA ASP A 342 1.94 -14.74 -6.78
C ASP A 342 3.25 -14.71 -7.56
N ALA A 343 4.08 -13.68 -7.36
CA ALA A 343 5.33 -13.60 -8.11
C ALA A 343 6.32 -14.75 -7.74
N SER A 344 6.09 -15.51 -6.67
CA SER A 344 6.85 -16.73 -6.34
C SER A 344 6.66 -17.86 -7.33
N ASP A 345 5.57 -17.87 -8.11
CA ASP A 345 5.44 -18.81 -9.21
C ASP A 345 6.63 -18.72 -10.16
N PHE A 346 7.25 -17.54 -10.26
CA PHE A 346 8.21 -17.21 -11.29
C PHE A 346 9.68 -17.16 -10.86
N PHE A 347 9.98 -17.35 -9.57
CA PHE A 347 11.35 -17.23 -9.06
C PHE A 347 11.86 -18.51 -8.38
N GLY A 348 11.28 -19.67 -8.70
CA GLY A 348 11.68 -20.97 -8.15
C GLY A 348 12.35 -21.89 -9.15
N SER A 349 13.67 -21.81 -9.29
CA SER A 349 14.61 -22.95 -9.23
C SER A 349 16.00 -22.52 -9.72
N ASP A 350 16.86 -22.07 -8.81
CA ASP A 350 18.33 -22.17 -8.93
C ASP A 350 18.95 -22.08 -7.53
N ILE A 351 18.58 -23.04 -6.69
CA ILE A 351 19.46 -23.49 -5.59
C ILE A 351 19.46 -25.02 -5.66
N LYS A 352 20.22 -25.53 -6.62
CA LYS A 352 20.81 -26.86 -6.57
C LYS A 352 22.30 -26.68 -6.87
N GLU A 353 23.06 -26.44 -5.81
CA GLU A 353 24.26 -27.20 -5.40
C GLU A 353 24.86 -26.60 -4.13
#